data_AF-A0A9P4G9E6-F1
#
_entry.id   AF-A0A9P4G9E6-F1
#
_cell.length_a   1.000
_cell.length_b   1.000
_cell.length_c   1.000
_cell.angle_alpha   90.00
_cell.angle_beta   90.00
_cell.angle_gamma   90.00
#
_symmetry.space_group_name_H-M   'P 1'
#
loop_
_entity.id
_entity.type
_entity.pdbx_description
1 polymer ?
#
loop_
_entity_poly.entity_id
_entity_poly.type
_entity_poly.pdbx_seq_one_letter_code
_entity_poly.pdbx_strand_id
1 'polypeptide(L)'
;MFDKKRALLALFVYWPLCLSAAATPVLSFVGTFDNATRIGPHQDVALKVLPQSLSRPGPKNRQIANFTENPSCGLVVPTTESWKQYHTEIKKWFEEQWVLFQKNPGYKSLPLYLRDQFAPNAAPSSQFCDTFGTCSIISCSNLKEDLSQHDKQMAYFVFEQISGLDHMFHRMSKKLKENRKTEQLIMSIVQAYGLLGAGYVGLDIPVIPFKEVFLFELNIYLGISHVLNTAWGEVPNIDGDLEASFRGSLNELQHRSTQCITQEMRDFMSGETNRLEQNMSSIMKGEDFFAPDPNLTIRVKRDCEKIMFAVAVNALWRFDRAYILDTDAPPSGCESDTRGPSQNRVCLPEFSKKTFWLYALNPSQEGDTSDQAQASGPIGYRNFFNETERYYNITMKDIVRSSLFTHQNGLQEAIEKIDFKRMGEAASGNKTLGKVPATFTVPVCRNPGGESITSVWSDKGRNYPCMCGEFGWNDGTWSIQKDETKKFLEFSSFMFSEDWEDYCSSHNHCKGQNDIDWHSDFERMRKEGDPEIPEDLKHPFKKCKESKKHSIGDPDKDFDNKTRAAVEQDMGDEKGVKLI
;
A
#
# COMPACT_ATOMS: atom_id res chain seq x y z
N MET A 1 -6.58 13.55 60.50
CA MET A 1 -5.29 12.84 60.42
C MET A 1 -4.70 13.10 59.05
N PHE A 2 -3.62 13.90 59.05
CA PHE A 2 -2.64 14.28 58.01
C PHE A 2 -3.03 14.17 56.52
N ASP A 3 -3.20 15.21 55.70
CA ASP A 3 -2.66 16.58 55.52
C ASP A 3 -1.50 16.72 54.50
N LYS A 4 -1.86 17.37 53.37
CA LYS A 4 -1.16 18.40 52.56
C LYS A 4 0.36 18.36 52.26
N LYS A 5 0.63 18.52 50.95
CA LYS A 5 1.40 19.61 50.26
C LYS A 5 2.92 19.77 50.45
N ARG A 6 3.52 20.29 49.35
CA ARG A 6 4.78 21.07 49.17
C ARG A 6 6.05 20.22 49.00
N ALA A 7 7.07 20.57 48.20
CA ALA A 7 7.42 21.72 47.35
C ALA A 7 8.65 21.29 46.50
N LEU A 8 8.72 21.55 45.18
CA LEU A 8 9.39 22.68 44.48
C LEU A 8 10.94 22.81 44.64
N LEU A 9 11.60 22.75 43.47
CA LEU A 9 12.69 23.61 42.94
C LEU A 9 14.14 23.54 43.46
N ALA A 10 15.06 23.17 42.55
CA ALA A 10 16.26 23.95 42.12
C ALA A 10 16.93 23.20 40.92
N LEU A 11 16.83 23.64 39.66
CA LEU A 11 17.57 24.71 38.93
C LEU A 11 18.89 24.25 38.27
N PHE A 12 18.88 24.30 36.92
CA PHE A 12 19.95 24.59 35.93
C PHE A 12 21.23 23.71 35.93
N VAL A 13 21.74 23.24 34.79
CA VAL A 13 22.57 24.03 33.86
C VAL A 13 23.00 23.15 32.64
N TYR A 14 23.09 23.78 31.44
CA TYR A 14 23.83 23.45 30.20
C TYR A 14 23.29 22.46 29.12
N TRP A 15 22.79 23.06 28.04
CA TRP A 15 23.23 22.89 26.63
C TRP A 15 24.02 24.21 26.28
N PRO A 16 24.89 24.39 25.25
CA PRO A 16 24.85 23.84 23.88
C PRO A 16 26.21 23.48 23.22
N LEU A 17 26.16 22.85 22.02
CA LEU A 17 26.82 23.29 20.76
C LEU A 17 27.29 22.17 19.80
N CYS A 18 26.87 22.33 18.54
CA CYS A 18 27.49 21.85 17.32
C CYS A 18 28.90 22.47 17.10
N LEU A 19 29.81 21.78 16.40
CA LEU A 19 30.51 22.22 15.17
C LEU A 19 31.77 21.37 14.85
N SER A 20 31.82 20.90 13.60
CA SER A 20 32.96 20.80 12.66
C SER A 20 34.39 20.48 13.14
N ALA A 21 35.06 19.55 12.45
CA ALA A 21 36.48 19.70 12.12
C ALA A 21 36.77 19.14 10.71
N ALA A 22 37.41 19.98 9.90
CA ALA A 22 37.89 19.71 8.54
C ALA A 22 39.38 19.28 8.55
N ALA A 23 39.76 18.55 7.50
CA ALA A 23 41.05 18.47 6.77
C ALA A 23 42.39 18.70 7.53
N THR A 24 43.41 17.85 7.33
CA THR A 24 44.57 18.00 6.37
C THR A 24 45.69 16.94 6.70
N PRO A 25 46.88 16.82 6.04
CA PRO A 25 47.12 15.87 4.94
C PRO A 25 48.53 15.16 4.93
N VAL A 26 48.81 14.42 3.83
CA VAL A 26 50.11 14.02 3.17
C VAL A 26 51.13 13.08 3.85
N LEU A 27 51.48 11.98 3.15
CA LEU A 27 52.81 11.52 2.67
C LEU A 27 52.77 9.98 2.43
N SER A 28 52.59 9.50 1.20
CA SER A 28 53.58 9.25 0.13
C SER A 28 54.26 7.87 0.20
N PHE A 29 54.14 7.06 -0.86
CA PHE A 29 55.25 6.24 -1.37
C PHE A 29 55.07 5.90 -2.86
N VAL A 30 56.21 5.76 -3.51
CA VAL A 30 56.55 5.81 -4.95
C VAL A 30 56.45 4.43 -5.62
N GLY A 31 56.18 4.39 -6.94
CA GLY A 31 56.40 3.21 -7.79
C GLY A 31 55.93 3.34 -9.24
N THR A 32 56.79 3.90 -10.09
CA THR A 32 56.82 3.92 -11.58
C THR A 32 56.92 2.48 -12.18
N PHE A 33 56.60 2.12 -13.43
CA PHE A 33 56.99 2.66 -14.75
C PHE A 33 56.27 1.90 -15.91
N ASP A 34 56.11 2.59 -17.06
CA ASP A 34 56.08 2.17 -18.49
C ASP A 34 55.09 1.14 -19.07
N ASN A 35 54.34 1.54 -20.11
CA ASN A 35 54.84 1.36 -21.49
C ASN A 35 54.10 2.21 -22.54
N ALA A 36 54.88 2.65 -23.54
CA ALA A 36 54.54 3.59 -24.60
C ALA A 36 54.14 2.90 -25.92
N THR A 37 53.44 3.62 -26.82
CA THR A 37 53.55 3.69 -28.31
C THR A 37 52.24 4.24 -28.91
N ARG A 38 52.12 5.02 -30.01
CA ARG A 38 53.00 5.81 -30.92
C ARG A 38 52.05 6.59 -31.88
N ILE A 39 52.35 7.87 -32.16
CA ILE A 39 52.41 8.61 -33.46
C ILE A 39 51.47 8.13 -34.60
N GLY A 40 50.68 8.89 -35.37
CA GLY A 40 50.54 10.31 -35.79
C GLY A 40 49.60 10.33 -37.05
N PRO A 41 49.62 11.29 -38.00
CA PRO A 41 49.43 12.74 -37.89
C PRO A 41 48.47 13.36 -38.96
N HIS A 42 48.26 14.70 -38.85
CA HIS A 42 47.90 15.71 -39.88
C HIS A 42 46.57 15.64 -40.68
N GLN A 43 45.78 16.71 -40.59
CA GLN A 43 45.52 17.59 -41.75
C GLN A 43 45.03 18.98 -41.33
N ASP A 44 45.79 20.00 -41.72
CA ASP A 44 45.43 21.42 -41.75
C ASP A 44 44.55 21.72 -42.97
N VAL A 45 43.50 22.53 -42.80
CA VAL A 45 43.00 23.42 -43.87
C VAL A 45 42.65 24.77 -43.25
N ALA A 46 43.25 25.81 -43.81
CA ALA A 46 43.14 27.18 -43.40
C ALA A 46 42.04 27.97 -44.17
N LEU A 47 41.74 29.14 -43.61
CA LEU A 47 41.25 30.39 -44.23
C LEU A 47 39.77 30.50 -44.67
N LYS A 48 39.03 31.38 -43.97
CA LYS A 48 38.77 32.76 -44.45
C LYS A 48 38.04 33.61 -43.42
N VAL A 49 38.35 34.91 -43.45
CA VAL A 49 37.94 35.97 -42.52
C VAL A 49 37.09 37.01 -43.27
N LEU A 50 36.08 37.55 -42.56
CA LEU A 50 35.24 38.77 -42.76
C LEU A 50 34.07 38.70 -43.80
N PRO A 51 33.06 39.60 -43.68
CA PRO A 51 32.16 39.85 -42.54
C PRO A 51 30.69 39.94 -42.99
N GLN A 52 29.70 39.71 -42.11
CA GLN A 52 28.35 40.23 -42.38
C GLN A 52 27.56 40.41 -41.08
N SER A 53 27.16 41.66 -40.85
CA SER A 53 26.22 42.07 -39.80
C SER A 53 24.85 41.45 -40.07
N LEU A 54 24.43 40.50 -39.24
CA LEU A 54 23.04 40.09 -39.16
C LEU A 54 22.33 40.97 -38.14
N SER A 55 21.49 41.85 -38.66
CA SER A 55 20.48 42.58 -37.91
C SER A 55 19.63 41.61 -37.10
N ARG A 56 19.51 41.87 -35.79
CA ARG A 56 18.59 41.16 -34.89
C ARG A 56 17.17 41.24 -35.48
N PRO A 57 16.45 40.13 -35.65
CA PRO A 57 15.01 40.20 -35.89
C PRO A 57 14.38 40.84 -34.66
N GLY A 58 13.70 41.97 -34.88
CA GLY A 58 12.92 42.63 -33.84
C GLY A 58 11.92 41.68 -33.19
N PRO A 59 11.52 41.91 -31.93
CA PRO A 59 10.58 41.06 -31.23
C PRO A 59 9.33 40.88 -32.09
N LYS A 60 9.07 39.64 -32.51
CA LYS A 60 7.82 39.29 -33.18
C LYS A 60 6.71 39.69 -32.21
N ASN A 61 5.85 40.61 -32.65
CA ASN A 61 4.59 40.93 -31.99
C ASN A 61 3.88 39.59 -31.74
N ARG A 62 3.91 39.12 -30.49
CA ARG A 62 3.16 37.96 -30.04
C ARG A 62 1.71 38.35 -30.29
N GLN A 63 1.06 37.72 -31.28
CA GLN A 63 -0.39 37.83 -31.41
C GLN A 63 -0.96 37.30 -30.10
N ILE A 64 -1.43 38.22 -29.27
CA ILE A 64 -2.10 37.90 -28.02
C ILE A 64 -3.33 37.11 -28.44
N ALA A 65 -3.37 35.82 -28.08
CA ALA A 65 -4.57 35.03 -28.27
C ALA A 65 -5.73 35.78 -27.59
N ASN A 66 -6.84 35.98 -28.30
CA ASN A 66 -8.02 36.63 -27.74
C ASN A 66 -8.62 35.71 -26.66
N PHE A 67 -8.17 35.86 -25.41
CA PHE A 67 -8.79 35.18 -24.29
C PHE A 67 -10.12 35.83 -23.95
N THR A 68 -11.04 35.00 -23.43
CA THR A 68 -12.29 35.52 -22.87
C THR A 68 -11.99 36.17 -21.52
N GLU A 69 -12.26 37.47 -21.42
CA GLU A 69 -12.24 38.19 -20.15
C GLU A 69 -13.58 38.03 -19.43
N ASN A 70 -13.56 37.91 -18.11
CA ASN A 70 -14.76 37.94 -17.29
C ASN A 70 -15.32 39.38 -17.30
N PRO A 71 -16.54 39.59 -17.83
CA PRO A 71 -17.09 40.93 -18.02
C PRO A 71 -17.30 41.70 -16.71
N SER A 72 -17.34 41.01 -15.57
CA SER A 72 -17.57 41.63 -14.27
C SER A 72 -16.32 42.32 -13.69
N CYS A 73 -15.12 41.90 -14.11
CA CYS A 73 -13.86 42.35 -13.50
C CYS A 73 -12.71 42.58 -14.50
N GLY A 74 -12.91 42.29 -15.80
CA GLY A 74 -11.90 42.46 -16.84
C GLY A 74 -10.67 41.58 -16.64
N LEU A 75 -10.80 40.44 -15.95
CA LEU A 75 -9.74 39.45 -15.79
C LEU A 75 -9.91 38.32 -16.79
N VAL A 76 -8.80 37.85 -17.36
CA VAL A 76 -8.76 36.67 -18.21
C VAL A 76 -9.24 35.46 -17.43
N VAL A 77 -10.22 34.73 -17.98
CA VAL A 77 -10.75 33.52 -17.36
C VAL A 77 -9.67 32.42 -17.34
N PRO A 78 -9.44 31.75 -16.19
CA PRO A 78 -8.59 30.58 -16.12
C PRO A 78 -9.13 29.46 -17.01
N THR A 79 -8.38 29.16 -18.06
CA THR A 79 -8.60 28.05 -18.99
C THR A 79 -7.28 27.31 -19.14
N THR A 80 -7.29 26.12 -19.75
CA THR A 80 -6.03 25.40 -20.01
C THR A 80 -5.07 26.23 -20.87
N GLU A 81 -5.59 26.98 -21.84
CA GLU A 81 -4.82 27.81 -22.77
C GLU A 81 -4.28 29.06 -22.08
N SER A 82 -5.12 29.77 -21.31
CA SER A 82 -4.67 30.96 -20.58
C SER A 82 -3.67 30.58 -19.49
N TRP A 83 -3.86 29.45 -18.80
CA TRP A 83 -2.87 28.95 -17.84
C TRP A 83 -1.50 28.74 -18.48
N LYS A 84 -1.44 28.04 -19.63
CA LYS A 84 -0.19 27.79 -20.35
C LYS A 84 0.50 29.09 -20.76
N GLN A 85 -0.26 30.10 -21.17
CA GLN A 85 0.31 31.39 -21.55
C GLN A 85 0.88 32.15 -20.36
N TYR A 86 0.13 32.24 -19.26
CA TYR A 86 0.51 33.00 -18.06
C TYR A 86 1.39 32.20 -17.10
N HIS A 87 1.73 30.95 -17.46
CA HIS A 87 2.38 29.99 -16.57
C HIS A 87 3.63 30.55 -15.87
N THR A 88 4.56 31.15 -16.62
CA THR A 88 5.81 31.70 -16.05
C THR A 88 5.55 32.84 -15.06
N GLU A 89 4.55 33.68 -15.34
CA GLU A 89 4.18 34.82 -14.50
C GLU A 89 3.47 34.35 -13.23
N ILE A 90 2.53 33.41 -13.36
CA ILE A 90 1.82 32.76 -12.23
C ILE A 90 2.84 32.13 -11.29
N LYS A 91 3.80 31.37 -11.83
CA LYS A 91 4.83 30.72 -11.03
C LYS A 91 5.67 31.72 -10.25
N LYS A 92 6.22 32.73 -10.93
CA LYS A 92 7.04 33.76 -10.29
C LYS A 92 6.26 34.47 -9.18
N TRP A 93 5.02 34.87 -9.48
CA TRP A 93 4.16 35.53 -8.51
C TRP A 93 3.88 34.63 -7.29
N PHE A 94 3.57 33.35 -7.51
CA PHE A 94 3.29 32.40 -6.44
C PHE A 94 4.52 32.13 -5.56
N GLU A 95 5.72 32.03 -6.15
CA GLU A 95 6.98 31.90 -5.40
C GLU A 95 7.24 33.12 -4.50
N GLU A 96 6.97 34.32 -4.98
CA GLU A 96 7.05 35.55 -4.18
C GLU A 96 6.05 35.50 -3.00
N GLN A 97 4.80 35.09 -3.25
CA GLN A 97 3.80 34.94 -2.19
C GLN A 97 4.15 33.84 -1.18
N TRP A 98 4.77 32.75 -1.64
CA TRP A 98 5.23 31.68 -0.77
C TRP A 98 6.30 32.16 0.22
N VAL A 99 7.30 32.92 -0.27
CA VAL A 99 8.33 33.52 0.60
C VAL A 99 7.72 34.47 1.62
N LEU A 100 6.70 35.25 1.22
CA LEU A 100 5.99 36.14 2.13
C LEU A 100 5.17 35.35 3.17
N PHE A 101 4.47 34.28 2.77
CA PHE A 101 3.76 33.39 3.69
C PHE A 101 4.69 32.80 4.76
N GLN A 102 5.87 32.30 4.37
CA GLN A 102 6.84 31.73 5.30
C GLN A 102 7.34 32.73 6.37
N LYS A 103 7.35 34.03 6.04
CA LYS A 103 7.70 35.11 6.98
C LYS A 103 6.56 35.48 7.94
N ASN A 104 5.36 34.95 7.73
CA ASN A 104 4.14 35.26 8.50
C ASN A 104 3.61 34.01 9.22
N PRO A 105 4.24 33.59 10.34
CA PRO A 105 3.89 32.36 11.05
C PRO A 105 2.48 32.37 11.68
N GLY A 106 1.78 33.51 11.67
CA GLY A 106 0.40 33.61 12.13
C GLY A 106 -0.63 32.89 11.26
N TYR A 107 -0.28 32.53 10.01
CA TYR A 107 -1.17 31.82 9.11
C TYR A 107 -0.98 30.30 9.23
N LYS A 108 -2.10 29.59 9.41
CA LYS A 108 -2.11 28.12 9.50
C LYS A 108 -1.93 27.42 8.15
N SER A 109 -2.20 28.11 7.04
CA SER A 109 -2.06 27.54 5.70
C SER A 109 -1.91 28.64 4.64
N LEU A 110 -1.27 28.29 3.52
CA LEU A 110 -1.09 29.20 2.38
C LEU A 110 -2.43 29.68 1.77
N PRO A 111 -3.47 28.85 1.58
CA PRO A 111 -4.76 29.35 1.07
C PRO A 111 -5.37 30.44 1.94
N LEU A 112 -5.31 30.29 3.28
CA LEU A 112 -5.79 31.31 4.21
C LEU A 112 -4.98 32.61 4.12
N TYR A 113 -3.66 32.49 3.98
CA TYR A 113 -2.78 33.63 3.74
C TYR A 113 -3.18 34.35 2.44
N LEU A 114 -3.27 33.62 1.32
CA LEU A 114 -3.63 34.19 0.03
C LEU A 114 -5.01 34.85 0.08
N ARG A 115 -5.99 34.25 0.78
CA ARG A 115 -7.31 34.86 1.02
C ARG A 115 -7.17 36.25 1.62
N ASP A 116 -6.48 36.35 2.75
CA ASP A 116 -6.49 37.56 3.55
C ASP A 116 -5.67 38.68 2.88
N GLN A 117 -4.68 38.30 2.06
CA GLN A 117 -3.92 39.25 1.26
C GLN A 117 -4.68 39.73 0.02
N PHE A 118 -5.33 38.81 -0.73
CA PHE A 118 -5.83 39.11 -2.08
C PHE A 118 -7.34 39.16 -2.21
N ALA A 119 -8.09 38.57 -1.29
CA ALA A 119 -9.55 38.49 -1.28
C ALA A 119 -10.11 38.54 0.16
N PRO A 120 -9.82 39.58 0.97
CA PRO A 120 -10.18 39.62 2.39
C PRO A 120 -11.69 39.62 2.63
N ASN A 121 -12.48 40.00 1.62
CA ASN A 121 -13.95 39.99 1.67
C ASN A 121 -14.53 38.61 1.35
N ALA A 122 -13.72 37.67 0.87
CA ALA A 122 -14.14 36.30 0.64
C ALA A 122 -14.33 35.59 1.98
N ALA A 123 -15.49 34.97 2.19
CA ALA A 123 -15.73 34.17 3.38
C ALA A 123 -14.68 33.03 3.47
N PRO A 124 -14.18 32.66 4.67
CA PRO A 124 -13.26 31.53 4.82
C PRO A 124 -13.75 30.25 4.14
N SER A 125 -15.06 30.01 4.19
CA SER A 125 -15.71 28.88 3.52
C SER A 125 -15.67 28.95 2.00
N SER A 126 -15.57 30.13 1.39
CA SER A 126 -15.59 30.30 -0.09
C SER A 126 -14.29 29.89 -0.79
N GLN A 127 -13.26 29.56 -0.01
CA GLN A 127 -12.05 28.92 -0.54
C GLN A 127 -12.22 27.42 -0.73
N PHE A 128 -13.19 26.86 0.01
CA PHE A 128 -13.53 25.46 0.04
C PHE A 128 -14.90 25.27 -0.59
N CYS A 129 -15.17 24.08 -1.09
CA CYS A 129 -16.46 23.75 -1.65
C CYS A 129 -17.56 23.85 -0.61
N ASP A 130 -18.68 24.48 -0.98
CA ASP A 130 -19.89 24.28 -0.20
C ASP A 130 -20.31 22.80 -0.25
N THR A 131 -20.98 22.34 0.79
CA THR A 131 -21.47 20.96 0.94
C THR A 131 -22.42 20.50 -0.18
N PHE A 132 -22.81 21.39 -1.10
CA PHE A 132 -23.69 21.10 -2.22
C PHE A 132 -22.92 20.88 -3.54
N GLY A 133 -21.59 20.98 -3.52
CA GLY A 133 -20.73 20.65 -4.66
C GLY A 133 -20.62 21.76 -5.70
N THR A 134 -21.07 22.98 -5.37
CA THR A 134 -20.81 24.17 -6.16
C THR A 134 -19.50 24.80 -5.71
N CYS A 135 -18.42 24.47 -6.43
CA CYS A 135 -17.08 25.02 -6.16
C CYS A 135 -16.80 26.12 -7.17
N SER A 136 -17.48 27.25 -6.98
CA SER A 136 -17.13 28.47 -7.67
C SER A 136 -16.15 29.22 -6.79
N ILE A 137 -14.91 29.36 -7.26
CA ILE A 137 -13.94 30.26 -6.67
C ILE A 137 -14.58 31.63 -6.52
N ILE A 138 -14.33 32.24 -5.36
CA ILE A 138 -14.20 33.68 -5.16
C ILE A 138 -14.43 34.42 -6.48
N SER A 139 -15.67 34.86 -6.72
CA SER A 139 -15.97 35.74 -7.86
C SER A 139 -14.88 36.80 -7.91
N CYS A 140 -14.33 37.11 -9.08
CA CYS A 140 -13.25 38.10 -9.17
C CYS A 140 -13.66 39.47 -8.56
N SER A 141 -14.95 39.71 -8.31
CA SER A 141 -15.48 40.82 -7.51
C SER A 141 -15.07 40.80 -6.02
N ASN A 142 -14.65 39.67 -5.49
CA ASN A 142 -14.21 39.51 -4.10
C ASN A 142 -12.71 39.76 -3.93
N LEU A 143 -11.96 39.92 -5.04
CA LEU A 143 -10.58 40.36 -5.00
C LEU A 143 -10.50 41.80 -4.49
N LYS A 144 -9.47 42.10 -3.72
CA LYS A 144 -9.29 43.41 -3.12
C LYS A 144 -9.14 44.49 -4.21
N GLU A 145 -9.92 45.56 -4.12
CA GLU A 145 -10.06 46.56 -5.21
C GLU A 145 -8.76 47.32 -5.52
N ASP A 146 -7.92 47.55 -4.52
CA ASP A 146 -6.67 48.31 -4.61
C ASP A 146 -5.47 47.50 -5.14
N LEU A 147 -5.67 46.21 -5.45
CA LEU A 147 -4.63 45.39 -6.07
C LEU A 147 -4.32 45.85 -7.50
N SER A 148 -3.07 45.69 -7.89
CA SER A 148 -2.67 45.85 -9.28
C SER A 148 -3.43 44.88 -10.18
N GLN A 149 -3.69 45.25 -11.44
CA GLN A 149 -4.38 44.36 -12.38
C GLN A 149 -3.63 43.02 -12.55
N HIS A 150 -2.29 43.06 -12.48
CA HIS A 150 -1.45 41.88 -12.49
C HIS A 150 -1.72 40.98 -11.27
N ASP A 151 -1.70 41.52 -10.06
CA ASP A 151 -1.94 40.71 -8.85
C ASP A 151 -3.36 40.16 -8.79
N LYS A 152 -4.36 40.93 -9.26
CA LYS A 152 -5.73 40.42 -9.41
C LYS A 152 -5.77 39.22 -10.35
N GLN A 153 -5.11 39.31 -11.51
CA GLN A 153 -5.06 38.23 -12.48
C GLN A 153 -4.36 36.98 -11.91
N MET A 154 -3.21 37.16 -11.24
CA MET A 154 -2.45 36.04 -10.68
C MET A 154 -3.20 35.37 -9.52
N ALA A 155 -3.77 36.16 -8.60
CA ALA A 155 -4.58 35.64 -7.51
C ALA A 155 -5.80 34.88 -8.04
N TYR A 156 -6.45 35.38 -9.10
CA TYR A 156 -7.58 34.69 -9.73
C TYR A 156 -7.19 33.32 -10.28
N PHE A 157 -6.07 33.22 -11.00
CA PHE A 157 -5.52 31.93 -11.45
C PHE A 157 -5.23 30.99 -10.28
N VAL A 158 -4.52 31.46 -9.25
CA VAL A 158 -4.13 30.60 -8.13
C VAL A 158 -5.34 30.11 -7.32
N PHE A 159 -6.32 30.98 -7.07
CA PHE A 159 -7.55 30.56 -6.38
C PHE A 159 -8.31 29.50 -7.20
N GLU A 160 -8.38 29.63 -8.53
CA GLU A 160 -9.01 28.62 -9.41
C GLU A 160 -8.43 27.22 -9.19
N GLN A 161 -7.12 27.11 -9.12
CA GLN A 161 -6.46 25.81 -8.88
C GLN A 161 -6.74 25.27 -7.49
N ILE A 162 -6.69 26.13 -6.47
CA ILE A 162 -6.91 25.71 -5.07
C ILE A 162 -8.31 25.11 -4.92
N SER A 163 -9.35 25.77 -5.41
CA SER A 163 -10.71 25.23 -5.24
C SER A 163 -11.03 24.11 -6.22
N GLY A 164 -10.38 24.04 -7.39
CA GLY A 164 -10.43 22.87 -8.25
C GLY A 164 -9.90 21.61 -7.56
N LEU A 165 -8.80 21.74 -6.80
CA LEU A 165 -8.28 20.67 -5.95
C LEU A 165 -9.25 20.32 -4.82
N ASP A 166 -9.79 21.31 -4.11
CA ASP A 166 -10.75 21.07 -3.01
C ASP A 166 -12.03 20.36 -3.49
N HIS A 167 -12.57 20.73 -4.66
CA HIS A 167 -13.74 20.07 -5.25
C HIS A 167 -13.49 18.59 -5.51
N MET A 168 -12.31 18.28 -6.03
CA MET A 168 -11.90 16.91 -6.24
C MET A 168 -11.94 16.14 -4.91
N PHE A 169 -11.32 16.67 -3.84
CA PHE A 169 -11.32 16.05 -2.51
C PHE A 169 -12.72 15.94 -1.87
N HIS A 170 -13.59 16.93 -2.04
CA HIS A 170 -14.95 16.88 -1.50
C HIS A 170 -15.79 15.82 -2.22
N ARG A 171 -15.73 15.79 -3.57
CA ARG A 171 -16.43 14.79 -4.38
C ARG A 171 -15.93 13.37 -4.12
N MET A 172 -14.63 13.23 -3.86
CA MET A 172 -14.00 12.00 -3.36
C MET A 172 -14.64 11.55 -2.06
N SER A 173 -14.64 12.41 -1.03
CA SER A 173 -15.21 12.08 0.28
C SER A 173 -16.70 11.73 0.20
N LYS A 174 -17.48 12.44 -0.63
CA LYS A 174 -18.91 12.20 -0.80
C LYS A 174 -19.20 10.86 -1.48
N LYS A 175 -18.55 10.55 -2.60
CA LYS A 175 -18.75 9.26 -3.30
C LYS A 175 -18.32 8.06 -2.47
N LEU A 176 -17.29 8.21 -1.63
CA LEU A 176 -16.86 7.17 -0.70
C LEU A 176 -17.87 6.97 0.44
N LYS A 177 -18.58 8.01 0.88
CA LYS A 177 -19.66 7.92 1.88
C LYS A 177 -20.95 7.29 1.35
N GLU A 178 -21.20 7.39 0.04
CA GLU A 178 -22.45 6.95 -0.57
C GLU A 178 -22.47 5.43 -0.90
N ASN A 179 -21.34 4.72 -0.84
CA ASN A 179 -21.25 3.29 -1.23
C ASN A 179 -20.82 2.36 -0.07
N ARG A 180 -21.78 2.10 0.83
CA ARG A 180 -21.70 1.42 2.15
C ARG A 180 -21.56 -0.12 2.20
N LYS A 181 -21.14 -0.84 1.15
CA LYS A 181 -21.17 -2.33 1.16
C LYS A 181 -19.84 -3.05 0.92
N THR A 182 -18.68 -2.52 1.35
CA THR A 182 -17.42 -3.24 1.05
C THR A 182 -16.27 -2.97 2.02
N GLU A 183 -16.43 -3.37 3.28
CA GLU A 183 -15.42 -3.20 4.32
C GLU A 183 -14.12 -3.96 4.08
N GLN A 184 -14.19 -5.25 3.70
CA GLN A 184 -12.99 -6.03 3.50
C GLN A 184 -12.17 -5.52 2.31
N LEU A 185 -12.83 -5.15 1.20
CA LEU A 185 -12.15 -4.56 0.05
C LEU A 185 -11.54 -3.20 0.40
N ILE A 186 -12.26 -2.33 1.12
CA ILE A 186 -11.77 -0.99 1.47
C ILE A 186 -10.60 -1.07 2.46
N MET A 187 -10.63 -1.97 3.46
CA MET A 187 -9.49 -2.22 4.35
C MET A 187 -8.29 -2.76 3.57
N SER A 188 -8.54 -3.61 2.58
CA SER A 188 -7.51 -4.11 1.68
C SER A 188 -6.89 -2.95 0.89
N ILE A 189 -7.71 -2.11 0.25
CA ILE A 189 -7.27 -0.91 -0.48
C ILE A 189 -6.42 -0.01 0.42
N VAL A 190 -6.87 0.23 1.65
CA VAL A 190 -6.15 1.01 2.67
C VAL A 190 -4.79 0.41 3.01
N GLN A 191 -4.72 -0.90 3.20
CA GLN A 191 -3.47 -1.62 3.41
C GLN A 191 -2.56 -1.50 2.18
N ALA A 192 -3.10 -1.55 0.96
CA ALA A 192 -2.38 -1.32 -0.29
C ALA A 192 -1.67 0.04 -0.28
N TYR A 193 -2.41 1.11 0.04
CA TYR A 193 -1.86 2.47 0.17
C TYR A 193 -0.82 2.57 1.25
N GLY A 194 -1.05 1.84 2.33
CA GLY A 194 -0.14 1.77 3.43
C GLY A 194 1.20 1.14 3.15
N LEU A 195 1.16 0.04 2.44
CA LEU A 195 2.31 -0.72 2.03
C LEU A 195 3.05 -0.02 0.90
N LEU A 196 2.34 0.68 0.03
CA LEU A 196 2.91 1.68 -0.86
C LEU A 196 3.67 2.72 -0.02
N GLY A 197 2.99 3.43 0.88
CA GLY A 197 3.59 4.48 1.72
C GLY A 197 4.77 4.01 2.58
N ALA A 198 4.72 2.81 3.14
CA ALA A 198 5.77 2.21 3.97
C ALA A 198 6.92 1.62 3.15
N GLY A 199 6.60 0.92 2.05
CA GLY A 199 7.57 0.39 1.10
C GLY A 199 8.33 1.48 0.34
N TYR A 200 7.70 2.63 0.10
CA TYR A 200 8.33 3.82 -0.49
C TYR A 200 9.41 4.44 0.42
N VAL A 201 9.37 4.23 1.74
CA VAL A 201 10.42 4.69 2.66
C VAL A 201 11.68 3.80 2.58
N GLY A 202 11.52 2.53 2.20
CA GLY A 202 12.62 1.58 2.05
C GLY A 202 13.15 1.40 0.62
N LEU A 203 12.40 1.85 -0.40
CA LEU A 203 12.71 1.68 -1.81
C LEU A 203 12.76 3.04 -2.51
N ASP A 204 13.92 3.36 -3.11
CA ASP A 204 14.19 4.59 -3.86
C ASP A 204 13.26 4.79 -5.09
N ILE A 205 12.02 5.24 -4.91
CA ILE A 205 11.06 5.52 -6.00
C ILE A 205 10.49 6.96 -5.89
N PRO A 206 10.24 7.69 -7.00
CA PRO A 206 9.85 9.11 -6.96
C PRO A 206 8.38 9.37 -6.58
N VAL A 207 8.12 10.58 -6.09
CA VAL A 207 6.83 11.18 -5.73
C VAL A 207 5.86 11.24 -6.92
N ILE A 208 4.56 11.03 -6.66
CA ILE A 208 3.50 10.83 -7.65
C ILE A 208 2.51 12.03 -7.69
N PRO A 209 2.00 12.43 -8.88
CA PRO A 209 0.81 13.28 -8.98
C PRO A 209 -0.47 12.51 -8.57
N PHE A 210 -0.98 12.83 -7.38
CA PHE A 210 -2.14 12.19 -6.72
C PHE A 210 -3.41 12.02 -7.59
N LYS A 211 -3.64 12.92 -8.56
CA LYS A 211 -4.83 12.92 -9.43
C LYS A 211 -4.95 11.70 -10.34
N GLU A 212 -3.83 11.16 -10.84
CA GLU A 212 -3.84 10.00 -11.76
C GLU A 212 -4.02 8.67 -11.02
N VAL A 213 -3.46 8.58 -9.82
CA VAL A 213 -3.67 7.45 -8.89
C VAL A 213 -5.16 7.36 -8.53
N PHE A 214 -5.80 8.51 -8.27
CA PHE A 214 -7.21 8.57 -7.87
C PHE A 214 -8.23 8.22 -8.97
N LEU A 215 -8.09 8.73 -10.21
CA LEU A 215 -9.00 8.36 -11.30
C LEU A 215 -8.90 6.86 -11.65
N PHE A 216 -7.72 6.29 -11.44
CA PHE A 216 -7.47 4.86 -11.56
C PHE A 216 -8.14 4.07 -10.42
N GLU A 217 -8.04 4.55 -9.18
CA GLU A 217 -8.69 3.99 -7.98
C GLU A 217 -10.20 3.89 -8.09
N LEU A 218 -10.87 4.96 -8.56
CA LEU A 218 -12.32 4.97 -8.68
C LEU A 218 -12.81 3.89 -9.65
N ASN A 219 -12.05 3.62 -10.72
CA ASN A 219 -12.39 2.58 -11.70
C ASN A 219 -12.12 1.17 -11.17
N ILE A 220 -11.04 0.96 -10.39
CA ILE A 220 -10.79 -0.31 -9.70
C ILE A 220 -11.85 -0.57 -8.63
N TYR A 221 -12.15 0.43 -7.81
CA TYR A 221 -13.19 0.34 -6.78
C TYR A 221 -14.53 -0.03 -7.42
N LEU A 222 -14.94 0.65 -8.49
CA LEU A 222 -16.18 0.33 -9.20
C LEU A 222 -16.14 -1.06 -9.84
N GLY A 223 -15.00 -1.50 -10.38
CA GLY A 223 -14.85 -2.83 -10.98
C GLY A 223 -14.92 -3.96 -9.94
N ILE A 224 -14.17 -3.85 -8.83
CA ILE A 224 -14.13 -4.89 -7.79
C ILE A 224 -15.40 -4.84 -6.95
N SER A 225 -15.89 -3.67 -6.54
CA SER A 225 -17.17 -3.58 -5.80
C SER A 225 -18.35 -4.08 -6.64
N HIS A 226 -18.34 -3.91 -7.97
CA HIS A 226 -19.37 -4.51 -8.82
C HIS A 226 -19.28 -6.03 -8.83
N VAL A 227 -18.09 -6.62 -8.99
CA VAL A 227 -17.91 -8.08 -8.92
C VAL A 227 -18.30 -8.63 -7.54
N LEU A 228 -17.90 -7.98 -6.45
CA LEU A 228 -18.21 -8.40 -5.08
C LEU A 228 -19.69 -8.20 -4.71
N ASN A 229 -20.31 -7.08 -5.09
CA ASN A 229 -21.74 -6.84 -4.84
C ASN A 229 -22.65 -7.72 -5.72
N THR A 230 -22.15 -8.16 -6.89
CA THR A 230 -22.89 -9.11 -7.75
C THR A 230 -22.73 -10.55 -7.24
N ALA A 231 -21.60 -10.85 -6.59
CA ALA A 231 -21.34 -12.16 -6.00
C ALA A 231 -22.04 -12.36 -4.66
N TRP A 232 -22.22 -11.31 -3.83
CA TRP A 232 -22.55 -11.47 -2.42
C TRP A 232 -23.76 -10.66 -1.97
N GLY A 233 -24.86 -11.36 -1.72
CA GLY A 233 -26.08 -10.84 -1.13
C GLY A 233 -25.95 -10.67 0.38
N GLU A 234 -25.70 -9.44 0.81
CA GLU A 234 -25.76 -8.97 2.22
C GLU A 234 -24.52 -9.25 3.09
N VAL A 235 -23.75 -8.19 3.35
CA VAL A 235 -22.71 -8.12 4.40
C VAL A 235 -23.25 -7.23 5.53
N PRO A 236 -23.05 -7.59 6.81
CA PRO A 236 -23.50 -6.80 7.96
C PRO A 236 -22.83 -5.41 8.07
N ASN A 237 -23.42 -4.55 8.89
CA ASN A 237 -23.23 -3.10 8.92
C ASN A 237 -22.12 -2.66 9.91
N ILE A 238 -20.93 -2.29 9.43
CA ILE A 238 -19.75 -1.90 10.25
C ILE A 238 -19.24 -0.48 9.87
N ASP A 239 -20.17 0.44 9.64
CA ASP A 239 -19.98 1.82 9.14
C ASP A 239 -18.93 2.69 9.91
N GLY A 240 -18.72 2.46 11.21
CA GLY A 240 -17.96 3.37 12.09
C GLY A 240 -16.44 3.22 12.02
N ASP A 241 -15.94 1.98 12.02
CA ASP A 241 -14.50 1.69 12.11
C ASP A 241 -13.80 1.81 10.76
N LEU A 242 -14.55 1.67 9.66
CA LEU A 242 -14.04 1.75 8.30
C LEU A 242 -13.70 3.19 7.88
N GLU A 243 -14.59 4.17 8.15
CA GLU A 243 -14.31 5.59 7.84
C GLU A 243 -13.09 6.08 8.63
N ALA A 244 -12.96 5.66 9.89
CA ALA A 244 -11.82 6.00 10.74
C ALA A 244 -10.52 5.37 10.23
N SER A 245 -10.53 4.09 9.88
CA SER A 245 -9.37 3.38 9.32
C SER A 245 -8.94 3.96 7.97
N PHE A 246 -9.89 4.19 7.05
CA PHE A 246 -9.60 4.76 5.73
C PHE A 246 -9.06 6.19 5.82
N ARG A 247 -9.71 7.06 6.60
CA ARG A 247 -9.23 8.44 6.84
C ARG A 247 -7.88 8.44 7.54
N GLY A 248 -7.68 7.60 8.55
CA GLY A 248 -6.40 7.49 9.25
C GLY A 248 -5.26 7.16 8.29
N SER A 249 -5.52 6.25 7.36
CA SER A 249 -4.54 5.76 6.39
C SER A 249 -4.23 6.75 5.29
N LEU A 250 -5.26 7.38 4.72
CA LEU A 250 -5.05 8.46 3.78
C LEU A 250 -4.38 9.66 4.45
N ASN A 251 -4.73 10.00 5.68
CA ASN A 251 -4.10 11.09 6.42
C ASN A 251 -2.63 10.78 6.70
N GLU A 252 -2.29 9.56 7.12
CA GLU A 252 -0.88 9.18 7.36
C GLU A 252 -0.10 9.08 6.05
N LEU A 253 -0.69 8.52 4.98
CA LEU A 253 -0.08 8.50 3.65
C LEU A 253 0.17 9.92 3.16
N GLN A 254 -0.84 10.79 3.26
CA GLN A 254 -0.74 12.20 2.89
C GLN A 254 0.32 12.90 3.75
N HIS A 255 0.35 12.65 5.05
CA HIS A 255 1.32 13.25 5.97
C HIS A 255 2.74 12.82 5.62
N ARG A 256 2.98 11.53 5.42
CA ARG A 256 4.30 10.99 5.03
C ARG A 256 4.72 11.41 3.64
N SER A 257 3.82 11.34 2.67
CA SER A 257 4.08 11.85 1.32
C SER A 257 4.45 13.32 1.40
N THR A 258 3.71 14.13 2.17
CA THR A 258 4.04 15.53 2.40
C THR A 258 5.40 15.69 3.07
N GLN A 259 5.76 14.88 4.08
CA GLN A 259 7.06 14.94 4.74
C GLN A 259 8.22 14.55 3.80
N CYS A 260 8.10 13.45 3.05
CA CYS A 260 9.08 13.02 2.06
C CYS A 260 9.25 14.06 0.95
N ILE A 261 8.13 14.56 0.40
CA ILE A 261 8.15 15.66 -0.58
C ILE A 261 8.80 16.90 0.03
N THR A 262 8.46 17.27 1.27
CA THR A 262 9.02 18.45 1.92
C THR A 262 10.52 18.30 2.15
N GLN A 263 10.97 17.09 2.52
CA GLN A 263 12.38 16.80 2.75
C GLN A 263 13.15 16.76 1.43
N GLU A 264 12.69 16.01 0.43
CA GLU A 264 13.29 16.01 -0.92
C GLU A 264 13.28 17.40 -1.52
N MET A 265 12.19 18.15 -1.39
CA MET A 265 12.10 19.54 -1.88
C MET A 265 13.03 20.46 -1.09
N ARG A 266 13.24 20.24 0.22
CA ARG A 266 14.20 20.99 1.02
C ARG A 266 15.63 20.71 0.56
N ASP A 267 15.98 19.44 0.40
CA ASP A 267 17.30 19.00 -0.03
C ASP A 267 17.58 19.50 -1.46
N PHE A 268 16.58 19.38 -2.33
CA PHE A 268 16.58 19.91 -3.69
C PHE A 268 16.67 21.46 -3.74
N MET A 269 15.96 22.16 -2.86
CA MET A 269 16.07 23.63 -2.71
C MET A 269 17.40 24.05 -2.08
N SER A 270 18.08 23.17 -1.35
CA SER A 270 19.42 23.43 -0.79
C SER A 270 20.55 23.26 -1.81
N GLY A 271 20.22 22.85 -3.03
CA GLY A 271 21.16 22.69 -4.15
C GLY A 271 21.59 21.26 -4.40
N GLU A 272 21.05 20.27 -3.67
CA GLU A 272 21.25 18.87 -4.00
C GLU A 272 20.60 18.53 -5.34
N THR A 273 21.22 17.60 -6.06
CA THR A 273 20.65 17.09 -7.31
C THR A 273 19.68 15.96 -7.03
N ASN A 274 18.61 15.86 -7.81
CA ASN A 274 17.75 14.68 -7.78
C ASN A 274 18.52 13.44 -8.30
N ARG A 275 17.85 12.28 -8.31
CA ARG A 275 18.43 11.01 -8.80
C ARG A 275 18.82 11.03 -10.28
N LEU A 276 18.39 12.03 -11.05
CA LEU A 276 18.77 12.27 -12.45
C LEU A 276 19.92 13.28 -12.56
N GLU A 277 20.59 13.60 -11.45
CA GLU A 277 21.66 14.60 -11.36
C GLU A 277 21.20 16.01 -11.77
N GLN A 278 19.89 16.27 -11.73
CA GLN A 278 19.32 17.58 -12.04
C GLN A 278 19.20 18.39 -10.76
N ASN A 279 19.60 19.67 -10.78
CA ASN A 279 19.30 20.62 -9.69
C ASN A 279 18.05 21.44 -10.03
N MET A 280 17.57 22.26 -9.09
CA MET A 280 16.40 23.13 -9.29
C MET A 280 16.50 23.99 -10.55
N SER A 281 17.69 24.52 -10.87
CA SER A 281 17.90 25.30 -12.10
C SER A 281 17.70 24.45 -13.35
N SER A 282 18.19 23.21 -13.35
CA SER A 282 18.05 22.28 -14.48
C SER A 282 16.59 21.89 -14.71
N ILE A 283 15.83 21.57 -13.65
CA ILE A 283 14.41 21.21 -13.78
C ILE A 283 13.58 22.43 -14.20
N MET A 284 13.81 23.61 -13.61
CA MET A 284 13.09 24.84 -13.99
C MET A 284 13.37 25.32 -15.41
N LYS A 285 14.53 24.95 -15.98
CA LYS A 285 14.89 25.26 -17.38
C LYS A 285 14.36 24.21 -18.36
N GLY A 286 14.03 23.01 -17.88
CA GLY A 286 13.46 21.94 -18.69
C GLY A 286 11.94 22.04 -18.81
N GLU A 287 11.38 21.43 -19.87
CA GLU A 287 9.92 21.23 -20.00
C GLU A 287 9.38 20.25 -18.94
N ASP A 288 10.28 19.49 -18.30
CA ASP A 288 10.01 18.44 -17.31
C ASP A 288 9.35 18.94 -16.01
N PHE A 289 9.42 20.23 -15.67
CA PHE A 289 8.75 20.74 -14.47
C PHE A 289 7.21 20.70 -14.59
N PHE A 290 6.67 20.75 -15.82
CA PHE A 290 5.22 20.85 -16.06
C PHE A 290 4.62 19.67 -16.81
N ALA A 291 5.46 18.86 -17.46
CA ALA A 291 5.03 17.59 -18.00
C ALA A 291 5.13 16.54 -16.88
N PRO A 292 4.04 15.82 -16.55
CA PRO A 292 4.18 14.59 -15.79
C PRO A 292 5.20 13.73 -16.55
N ASP A 293 6.27 13.28 -15.90
CA ASP A 293 7.20 12.35 -16.52
C ASP A 293 6.37 11.13 -16.99
N PRO A 294 6.22 10.92 -18.31
CA PRO A 294 5.32 9.90 -18.81
C PRO A 294 5.82 8.50 -18.40
N ASN A 295 7.13 8.31 -18.26
CA ASN A 295 7.71 7.04 -17.83
C ASN A 295 7.49 6.82 -16.33
N LEU A 296 7.68 7.86 -15.51
CA LEU A 296 7.36 7.79 -14.09
C LEU A 296 5.88 7.49 -13.87
N THR A 297 5.01 8.20 -14.59
CA THR A 297 3.56 8.04 -14.51
C THR A 297 3.14 6.62 -14.89
N ILE A 298 3.66 6.07 -16.00
CA ILE A 298 3.40 4.69 -16.43
C ILE A 298 3.91 3.69 -15.38
N ARG A 299 5.13 3.90 -14.85
CA ARG A 299 5.74 3.02 -13.85
C ARG A 299 4.94 3.01 -12.55
N VAL A 300 4.64 4.19 -12.03
CA VAL A 300 3.86 4.38 -10.82
C VAL A 300 2.49 3.79 -10.97
N LYS A 301 1.80 4.11 -12.07
CA LYS A 301 0.50 3.53 -12.37
C LYS A 301 0.60 2.03 -12.28
N ARG A 302 1.51 1.40 -13.03
CA ARG A 302 1.77 -0.05 -13.02
C ARG A 302 2.02 -0.61 -11.61
N ASP A 303 2.83 0.06 -10.80
CA ASP A 303 3.14 -0.37 -9.43
C ASP A 303 1.90 -0.26 -8.51
N CYS A 304 1.10 0.80 -8.64
CA CYS A 304 -0.19 0.93 -7.96
C CYS A 304 -1.18 -0.14 -8.43
N GLU A 305 -1.34 -0.37 -9.74
CA GLU A 305 -2.24 -1.41 -10.26
C GLU A 305 -1.85 -2.78 -9.71
N LYS A 306 -0.55 -3.07 -9.67
CA LYS A 306 0.02 -4.31 -9.16
C LYS A 306 -0.26 -4.51 -7.67
N ILE A 307 -0.04 -3.48 -6.84
CA ILE A 307 -0.28 -3.58 -5.39
C ILE A 307 -1.78 -3.67 -5.10
N MET A 308 -2.61 -2.88 -5.77
CA MET A 308 -4.07 -2.95 -5.63
C MET A 308 -4.61 -4.32 -6.05
N PHE A 309 -4.09 -4.88 -7.14
CA PHE A 309 -4.42 -6.23 -7.57
C PHE A 309 -4.00 -7.28 -6.53
N ALA A 310 -2.77 -7.21 -6.02
CA ALA A 310 -2.27 -8.12 -4.99
C ALA A 310 -3.13 -8.09 -3.72
N VAL A 311 -3.49 -6.89 -3.29
CA VAL A 311 -4.38 -6.64 -2.16
C VAL A 311 -5.76 -7.26 -2.37
N ALA A 312 -6.36 -7.07 -3.54
CA ALA A 312 -7.67 -7.65 -3.85
C ALA A 312 -7.62 -9.18 -3.81
N VAL A 313 -6.55 -9.79 -4.33
CA VAL A 313 -6.34 -11.25 -4.27
C VAL A 313 -6.15 -11.70 -2.83
N ASN A 314 -5.34 -11.00 -2.03
CA ASN A 314 -5.14 -11.32 -0.61
C ASN A 314 -6.46 -11.26 0.17
N ALA A 315 -7.31 -10.28 -0.11
CA ALA A 315 -8.64 -10.15 0.49
C ALA A 315 -9.53 -11.36 0.17
N LEU A 316 -9.62 -11.74 -1.11
CA LEU A 316 -10.35 -12.93 -1.55
C LEU A 316 -9.84 -14.20 -0.87
N TRP A 317 -8.53 -14.34 -0.75
CA TRP A 317 -7.92 -15.48 -0.09
C TRP A 317 -8.14 -15.51 1.42
N ARG A 318 -8.35 -14.36 2.07
CA ARG A 318 -8.77 -14.33 3.48
C ARG A 318 -10.16 -14.94 3.65
N PHE A 319 -11.08 -14.71 2.70
CA PHE A 319 -12.40 -15.35 2.71
C PHE A 319 -12.33 -16.86 2.51
N ASP A 320 -11.48 -17.34 1.59
CA ASP A 320 -11.20 -18.78 1.41
C ASP A 320 -10.43 -19.41 2.59
N ARG A 321 -10.12 -18.61 3.62
CA ARG A 321 -9.24 -18.96 4.75
C ARG A 321 -7.94 -19.61 4.26
N ALA A 322 -7.32 -18.98 3.26
CA ALA A 322 -6.04 -19.41 2.73
C ALA A 322 -4.96 -19.37 3.82
N TYR A 323 -4.04 -20.33 3.77
CA TYR A 323 -2.93 -20.42 4.71
C TYR A 323 -1.68 -21.00 4.04
N ILE A 324 -0.52 -20.71 4.63
CA ILE A 324 0.78 -21.25 4.22
C ILE A 324 1.29 -22.18 5.32
N LEU A 325 1.74 -23.37 4.95
CA LEU A 325 2.56 -24.21 5.83
C LEU A 325 4.04 -23.90 5.60
N ASP A 326 4.79 -23.63 6.66
CA ASP A 326 6.26 -23.62 6.67
C ASP A 326 6.76 -24.94 7.24
N THR A 327 7.37 -25.78 6.40
CA THR A 327 7.82 -27.13 6.77
C THR A 327 9.32 -27.29 6.51
N ASP A 328 9.99 -28.20 7.22
CA ASP A 328 11.37 -28.53 6.87
C ASP A 328 11.40 -29.40 5.63
N ALA A 329 12.26 -29.02 4.67
CA ALA A 329 12.44 -29.77 3.45
C ALA A 329 13.10 -31.13 3.75
N PRO A 330 12.79 -32.19 2.96
CA PRO A 330 13.55 -33.42 3.05
C PRO A 330 15.04 -33.17 2.72
N PRO A 331 15.95 -34.10 3.08
CA PRO A 331 17.39 -33.96 2.79
C PRO A 331 17.72 -33.71 1.31
N SER A 332 16.87 -34.17 0.40
CA SER A 332 16.97 -33.96 -1.05
C SER A 332 16.50 -32.57 -1.52
N GLY A 333 16.06 -31.70 -0.61
CA GLY A 333 15.67 -30.32 -0.87
C GLY A 333 14.20 -30.14 -1.24
N CYS A 334 13.77 -28.88 -1.29
CA CYS A 334 12.36 -28.52 -1.48
C CYS A 334 11.71 -29.11 -2.74
N GLU A 335 12.41 -29.11 -3.87
CA GLU A 335 11.83 -29.58 -5.14
C GLU A 335 11.55 -31.09 -5.18
N SER A 336 12.17 -31.83 -4.27
CA SER A 336 11.98 -33.28 -4.13
C SER A 336 10.89 -33.66 -3.12
N ASP A 337 10.29 -32.67 -2.44
CA ASP A 337 9.28 -32.92 -1.41
C ASP A 337 7.95 -33.35 -2.03
N THR A 338 7.63 -34.63 -1.90
CA THR A 338 6.44 -35.27 -2.51
C THR A 338 5.32 -35.53 -1.50
N ARG A 339 5.40 -34.93 -0.30
CA ARG A 339 4.37 -35.09 0.74
C ARG A 339 3.03 -34.43 0.39
N GLY A 340 2.96 -33.56 -0.61
CA GLY A 340 1.74 -32.91 -1.08
C GLY A 340 1.73 -32.66 -2.58
N PRO A 341 0.67 -32.04 -3.12
CA PRO A 341 0.58 -31.67 -4.54
C PRO A 341 1.67 -30.66 -4.90
N SER A 342 2.50 -30.97 -5.90
CA SER A 342 3.60 -30.10 -6.34
C SER A 342 3.12 -28.72 -6.79
N GLN A 343 1.86 -28.63 -7.25
CA GLN A 343 1.17 -27.39 -7.58
C GLN A 343 1.04 -26.45 -6.37
N ASN A 344 0.85 -26.95 -5.15
CA ASN A 344 0.69 -26.09 -3.97
C ASN A 344 2.03 -25.76 -3.30
N ARG A 345 3.12 -26.41 -3.75
CA ARG A 345 4.46 -26.28 -3.20
C ARG A 345 5.16 -25.03 -3.72
N VAL A 346 5.80 -24.29 -2.84
CA VAL A 346 6.65 -23.14 -3.18
C VAL A 346 8.04 -23.34 -2.60
N CYS A 347 9.03 -23.28 -3.49
CA CYS A 347 10.44 -23.34 -3.13
C CYS A 347 11.09 -21.96 -3.27
N LEU A 348 11.65 -21.46 -2.17
CA LEU A 348 12.37 -20.19 -2.11
C LEU A 348 13.88 -20.46 -2.02
N PRO A 349 14.71 -19.95 -2.96
CA PRO A 349 16.16 -20.16 -2.96
C PRO A 349 16.85 -19.74 -1.66
N GLU A 350 16.39 -18.65 -1.03
CA GLU A 350 16.89 -18.14 0.24
C GLU A 350 16.52 -19.02 1.45
N PHE A 351 15.57 -19.95 1.30
CA PHE A 351 15.13 -20.90 2.32
C PHE A 351 15.28 -22.36 1.82
N SER A 352 16.48 -22.73 1.35
CA SER A 352 16.74 -24.04 0.71
C SER A 352 16.43 -25.27 1.57
N LYS A 353 16.37 -25.12 2.89
CA LYS A 353 16.01 -26.17 3.86
C LYS A 353 14.53 -26.18 4.25
N LYS A 354 13.70 -25.35 3.63
CA LYS A 354 12.27 -25.23 3.91
C LYS A 354 11.46 -25.60 2.67
N THR A 355 10.22 -26.01 2.90
CA THR A 355 9.22 -26.19 1.86
C THR A 355 7.94 -25.51 2.30
N PHE A 356 7.41 -24.64 1.45
CA PHE A 356 6.19 -23.91 1.73
C PHE A 356 5.03 -24.51 0.95
N TRP A 357 3.85 -24.56 1.55
CA TRP A 357 2.65 -25.10 0.91
C TRP A 357 1.49 -24.15 1.08
N LEU A 358 0.84 -23.79 -0.02
CA LEU A 358 -0.32 -22.88 -0.03
C LEU A 358 -1.62 -23.68 -0.11
N TYR A 359 -2.48 -23.54 0.89
CA TYR A 359 -3.77 -24.22 0.97
C TYR A 359 -4.88 -23.25 1.34
N ALA A 360 -6.12 -23.71 1.29
CA ALA A 360 -7.33 -23.02 1.72
C ALA A 360 -8.33 -24.02 2.32
N LEU A 361 -9.20 -23.51 3.18
CA LEU A 361 -10.34 -24.25 3.74
C LEU A 361 -11.58 -23.39 3.55
N ASN A 362 -12.33 -23.66 2.49
CA ASN A 362 -13.43 -22.81 2.07
C ASN A 362 -14.60 -22.90 3.06
N PRO A 363 -15.03 -21.79 3.68
CA PRO A 363 -16.14 -21.78 4.64
C PRO A 363 -17.47 -22.30 4.07
N SER A 364 -17.69 -22.17 2.75
CA SER A 364 -18.92 -22.66 2.10
C SER A 364 -19.08 -24.18 2.12
N GLN A 365 -18.01 -24.91 2.46
CA GLN A 365 -18.04 -26.37 2.59
C GLN A 365 -18.22 -26.83 4.04
N GLU A 366 -18.27 -25.91 4.99
CA GLU A 366 -18.40 -26.23 6.40
C GLU A 366 -19.88 -26.48 6.76
N GLY A 367 -20.12 -27.41 7.69
CA GLY A 367 -21.47 -27.72 8.16
C GLY A 367 -22.31 -28.59 7.22
N ASP A 368 -21.75 -29.10 6.11
CA ASP A 368 -22.42 -30.14 5.32
C ASP A 368 -22.36 -31.48 6.08
N THR A 369 -23.54 -32.00 6.42
CA THR A 369 -23.80 -32.92 7.55
C THR A 369 -23.15 -34.31 7.49
N SER A 370 -22.26 -34.58 6.54
CA SER A 370 -21.53 -35.87 6.46
C SER A 370 -20.03 -35.79 6.32
N ASP A 371 -19.46 -34.68 5.83
CA ASP A 371 -18.03 -34.59 5.52
C ASP A 371 -17.48 -33.24 5.97
N GLN A 372 -16.34 -33.23 6.67
CA GLN A 372 -15.67 -31.96 6.98
C GLN A 372 -15.19 -31.30 5.67
N ALA A 373 -14.96 -29.98 5.68
CA ALA A 373 -14.52 -29.19 4.53
C ALA A 373 -13.25 -29.73 3.87
N GLN A 374 -13.19 -29.78 2.55
CA GLN A 374 -12.02 -30.29 1.86
C GLN A 374 -10.95 -29.20 1.76
N ALA A 375 -9.70 -29.55 2.07
CA ALA A 375 -8.59 -28.66 1.81
C ALA A 375 -8.38 -28.51 0.29
N SER A 376 -8.14 -27.29 -0.18
CA SER A 376 -7.90 -26.99 -1.59
C SER A 376 -6.72 -26.02 -1.76
N GLY A 377 -6.37 -25.68 -3.00
CA GLY A 377 -5.65 -24.41 -3.25
C GLY A 377 -6.61 -23.22 -3.10
N PRO A 378 -6.13 -22.02 -2.72
CA PRO A 378 -6.95 -20.81 -2.74
C PRO A 378 -7.47 -20.51 -4.15
N ILE A 379 -8.64 -19.88 -4.28
CA ILE A 379 -9.22 -19.63 -5.59
C ILE A 379 -8.26 -18.86 -6.51
N GLY A 380 -8.10 -19.36 -7.73
CA GLY A 380 -7.27 -18.73 -8.76
C GLY A 380 -5.75 -18.80 -8.52
N TYR A 381 -5.24 -19.51 -7.50
CA TYR A 381 -3.80 -19.52 -7.17
C TYR A 381 -2.87 -19.97 -8.31
N ARG A 382 -3.34 -20.84 -9.20
CA ARG A 382 -2.54 -21.33 -10.34
C ARG A 382 -2.17 -20.26 -11.36
N ASN A 383 -2.90 -19.16 -11.36
CA ASN A 383 -2.56 -17.98 -12.14
C ASN A 383 -1.16 -17.42 -11.79
N PHE A 384 -0.60 -17.82 -10.65
CA PHE A 384 0.69 -17.38 -10.12
C PHE A 384 1.82 -18.40 -10.28
N PHE A 385 1.62 -19.49 -11.04
CA PHE A 385 2.66 -20.52 -11.28
C PHE A 385 3.76 -20.10 -12.24
N ASN A 386 3.44 -19.27 -13.24
CA ASN A 386 4.38 -18.89 -14.30
C ASN A 386 4.57 -17.38 -14.40
N GLU A 387 5.83 -16.98 -14.59
CA GLU A 387 6.33 -15.60 -14.82
C GLU A 387 5.92 -15.01 -16.18
N THR A 388 4.69 -15.27 -16.63
CA THR A 388 4.16 -14.56 -17.81
C THR A 388 3.74 -13.15 -17.39
N GLU A 389 3.71 -12.20 -18.32
CA GLU A 389 3.31 -10.79 -18.07
C GLU A 389 1.86 -10.63 -17.51
N ARG A 390 1.14 -11.73 -17.30
CA ARG A 390 -0.16 -11.75 -16.63
C ARG A 390 -0.02 -11.39 -15.16
N TYR A 391 -1.07 -10.76 -14.61
CA TYR A 391 -1.18 -10.44 -13.19
C TYR A 391 0.02 -9.64 -12.63
N TYR A 392 0.50 -8.69 -13.42
CA TYR A 392 1.62 -7.81 -13.07
C TYR A 392 2.91 -8.57 -12.70
N ASN A 393 3.09 -9.77 -13.26
CA ASN A 393 4.22 -10.65 -13.01
C ASN A 393 4.40 -10.99 -11.52
N ILE A 394 3.30 -11.05 -10.77
CA ILE A 394 3.29 -11.60 -9.40
C ILE A 394 3.35 -13.13 -9.50
N THR A 395 4.21 -13.75 -8.70
CA THR A 395 4.35 -15.22 -8.63
C THR A 395 3.96 -15.74 -7.26
N MET A 396 3.75 -17.06 -7.13
CA MET A 396 3.57 -17.67 -5.80
C MET A 396 4.76 -17.46 -4.87
N LYS A 397 5.97 -17.36 -5.43
CA LYS A 397 7.17 -17.03 -4.64
C LYS A 397 7.06 -15.63 -4.03
N ASP A 398 6.52 -14.66 -4.77
CA ASP A 398 6.29 -13.30 -4.26
C ASP A 398 5.23 -13.29 -3.15
N ILE A 399 4.17 -14.08 -3.30
CA ILE A 399 3.09 -14.20 -2.31
C ILE A 399 3.61 -14.81 -1.01
N VAL A 400 4.36 -15.91 -1.09
CA VAL A 400 4.96 -16.57 0.08
C VAL A 400 6.00 -15.66 0.74
N ARG A 401 6.87 -14.98 -0.01
CA ARG A 401 7.82 -14.00 0.54
C ARG A 401 7.13 -12.87 1.29
N SER A 402 6.09 -12.29 0.70
CA SER A 402 5.32 -11.23 1.35
C SER A 402 4.70 -11.70 2.66
N SER A 403 4.10 -12.89 2.65
CA SER A 403 3.43 -13.46 3.83
C SER A 403 4.41 -13.85 4.93
N LEU A 404 5.57 -14.43 4.55
CA LEU A 404 6.67 -14.72 5.47
C LEU A 404 7.26 -13.45 6.08
N PHE A 405 7.45 -12.40 5.28
CA PHE A 405 7.91 -11.11 5.78
C PHE A 405 6.96 -10.57 6.84
N THR A 406 5.65 -10.58 6.57
CA THR A 406 4.63 -10.18 7.54
C THR A 406 4.69 -11.03 8.80
N HIS A 407 4.80 -12.36 8.66
CA HIS A 407 4.81 -13.29 9.78
C HIS A 407 6.05 -13.16 10.67
N GLN A 408 7.24 -13.19 10.07
CA GLN A 408 8.52 -13.15 10.79
C GLN A 408 8.76 -11.82 11.51
N ASN A 409 8.18 -10.71 11.03
CA ASN A 409 8.30 -9.40 11.65
C ASN A 409 7.11 -9.06 12.57
N GLY A 410 6.17 -9.98 12.74
CA GLY A 410 4.98 -9.80 13.55
C GLY A 410 4.12 -8.61 13.10
N LEU A 411 4.04 -8.38 11.79
CA LEU A 411 3.38 -7.20 11.21
C LEU A 411 1.88 -7.37 11.02
N GLN A 412 1.28 -8.51 11.36
CA GLN A 412 -0.16 -8.73 11.15
C GLN A 412 -1.01 -7.64 11.83
N GLU A 413 -0.80 -7.40 13.12
CA GLU A 413 -1.49 -6.33 13.84
C GLU A 413 -1.15 -4.94 13.30
N ALA A 414 0.09 -4.75 12.84
CA ALA A 414 0.52 -3.48 12.25
C ALA A 414 -0.22 -3.22 10.93
N ILE A 415 -0.51 -4.26 10.15
CA ILE A 415 -1.27 -4.17 8.90
C ILE A 415 -2.74 -3.90 9.20
N GLU A 416 -3.32 -4.54 10.21
CA GLU A 416 -4.72 -4.31 10.62
C GLU A 416 -4.93 -2.92 11.24
N LYS A 417 -3.98 -2.44 12.04
CA LYS A 417 -3.97 -1.09 12.65
C LYS A 417 -3.37 -0.03 11.73
N ILE A 418 -2.87 -0.46 10.57
CA ILE A 418 -2.39 0.40 9.52
C ILE A 418 -1.18 1.27 9.98
N ASP A 419 -0.28 0.65 10.75
CA ASP A 419 0.96 1.22 11.29
C ASP A 419 2.08 1.19 10.23
N PHE A 420 2.07 2.19 9.35
CA PHE A 420 3.09 2.37 8.29
C PHE A 420 4.50 2.55 8.81
N LYS A 421 4.64 3.05 10.03
CA LYS A 421 5.97 3.25 10.63
C LYS A 421 6.63 1.90 10.83
N ARG A 422 5.95 1.01 11.54
CA ARG A 422 6.47 -0.31 11.85
C ARG A 422 6.70 -1.15 10.60
N MET A 423 5.80 -1.05 9.61
CA MET A 423 5.97 -1.74 8.33
C MET A 423 7.17 -1.21 7.53
N GLY A 424 7.37 0.11 7.49
CA GLY A 424 8.50 0.73 6.78
C GLY A 424 9.85 0.43 7.44
N GLU A 425 9.89 0.48 8.78
CA GLU A 425 11.08 0.08 9.56
C GLU A 425 11.46 -1.38 9.28
N ALA A 426 10.48 -2.30 9.30
CA ALA A 426 10.74 -3.70 8.98
C ALA A 426 11.20 -3.91 7.52
N ALA A 427 10.65 -3.15 6.57
CA ALA A 427 11.02 -3.27 5.15
C ALA A 427 12.45 -2.79 4.87
N SER A 428 12.92 -1.76 5.57
CA SER A 428 14.24 -1.16 5.35
C SER A 428 15.43 -2.12 5.58
N GLY A 429 15.24 -3.16 6.39
CA GLY A 429 16.29 -4.11 6.73
C GLY A 429 16.30 -5.41 5.91
N ASN A 430 15.30 -5.65 5.06
CA ASN A 430 15.05 -6.97 4.50
C ASN A 430 15.22 -7.04 2.98
N LYS A 431 16.09 -7.95 2.51
CA LYS A 431 16.40 -8.12 1.08
C LYS A 431 15.47 -9.11 0.36
N THR A 432 14.65 -9.87 1.08
CA THR A 432 13.83 -10.97 0.53
C THR A 432 12.34 -10.70 0.65
N LEU A 433 11.91 -9.51 0.23
CA LEU A 433 10.53 -9.04 0.34
C LEU A 433 9.59 -9.54 -0.76
N GLY A 434 10.13 -10.02 -1.87
CA GLY A 434 9.37 -10.28 -3.10
C GLY A 434 8.95 -9.01 -3.82
N LYS A 435 8.14 -9.15 -4.86
CA LYS A 435 7.69 -8.04 -5.71
C LYS A 435 6.61 -7.14 -5.09
N VAL A 436 5.95 -7.57 -4.01
CA VAL A 436 4.83 -6.89 -3.32
C VAL A 436 4.96 -7.03 -1.80
N PRO A 437 5.96 -6.38 -1.15
CA PRO A 437 6.22 -6.51 0.28
C PRO A 437 4.97 -6.30 1.14
N ALA A 438 4.77 -7.20 2.11
CA ALA A 438 3.69 -7.18 3.10
C ALA A 438 2.26 -7.00 2.55
N THR A 439 2.07 -7.14 1.24
CA THR A 439 0.77 -7.00 0.56
C THR A 439 -0.07 -8.26 0.70
N PHE A 440 0.59 -9.42 0.63
CA PHE A 440 0.00 -10.66 1.07
C PHE A 440 0.30 -10.90 2.55
N THR A 441 -0.75 -11.26 3.28
CA THR A 441 -0.75 -11.53 4.72
C THR A 441 -1.33 -12.90 5.00
N VAL A 442 -1.13 -13.85 4.08
CA VAL A 442 -1.65 -15.21 4.21
C VAL A 442 -1.03 -15.82 5.49
N PRO A 443 -1.84 -16.25 6.46
CA PRO A 443 -1.36 -16.80 7.73
C PRO A 443 -0.39 -17.95 7.52
N VAL A 444 0.71 -17.94 8.27
CA VAL A 444 1.75 -18.97 8.19
C VAL A 444 1.65 -19.84 9.43
N CYS A 445 1.53 -21.16 9.23
CA CYS A 445 1.64 -22.17 10.26
C CYS A 445 3.00 -22.85 10.13
N ARG A 446 3.88 -22.65 11.10
CA ARG A 446 5.13 -23.40 11.19
C ARG A 446 4.84 -24.83 11.63
N ASN A 447 5.21 -25.82 10.83
CA ASN A 447 5.04 -27.23 11.15
C ASN A 447 6.26 -28.02 10.62
N PRO A 448 7.37 -28.08 11.40
CA PRO A 448 8.66 -28.65 10.98
C PRO A 448 8.56 -30.02 10.31
N GLY A 449 7.81 -30.95 10.92
CA GLY A 449 7.68 -32.33 10.45
C GLY A 449 6.83 -32.48 9.19
N GLY A 450 6.08 -31.44 8.79
CA GLY A 450 5.16 -31.48 7.67
C GLY A 450 3.94 -32.37 7.90
N GLU A 451 3.60 -32.68 9.16
CA GLU A 451 2.41 -33.44 9.54
C GLU A 451 1.11 -32.82 8.99
N SER A 452 1.08 -31.50 8.86
CA SER A 452 -0.07 -30.72 8.35
C SER A 452 -0.12 -30.67 6.82
N ILE A 453 0.83 -31.26 6.10
CA ILE A 453 0.75 -31.32 4.63
C ILE A 453 -0.43 -32.24 4.25
N THR A 454 -1.41 -31.64 3.58
CA THR A 454 -2.72 -32.23 3.32
C THR A 454 -2.92 -32.64 1.87
N SER A 455 -3.71 -33.69 1.65
CA SER A 455 -4.29 -33.96 0.33
C SER A 455 -5.33 -32.92 -0.03
N VAL A 456 -5.36 -32.55 -1.31
CA VAL A 456 -6.33 -31.59 -1.86
C VAL A 456 -7.57 -32.35 -2.38
N TRP A 457 -8.77 -31.88 -2.05
CA TRP A 457 -10.06 -32.50 -2.47
C TRP A 457 -10.19 -34.00 -2.14
N SER A 458 -9.63 -34.45 -1.02
CA SER A 458 -9.57 -35.86 -0.65
C SER A 458 -9.41 -36.07 0.87
N ASP A 459 -10.05 -37.10 1.42
CA ASP A 459 -10.04 -37.42 2.87
C ASP A 459 -8.89 -38.34 3.26
N LYS A 460 -8.30 -39.04 2.27
CA LYS A 460 -7.33 -40.12 2.48
C LYS A 460 -6.01 -39.63 3.09
N GLY A 461 -5.62 -38.40 2.80
CA GLY A 461 -4.43 -37.75 3.35
C GLY A 461 -4.72 -36.36 3.91
N ARG A 462 -5.96 -36.12 4.34
CA ARG A 462 -6.36 -34.81 4.86
C ARG A 462 -5.65 -34.56 6.19
N ASN A 463 -4.98 -33.44 6.33
CA ASN A 463 -4.29 -33.06 7.57
C ASN A 463 -4.42 -31.55 7.77
N TYR A 464 -5.31 -31.10 8.65
CA TYR A 464 -5.37 -29.67 8.98
C TYR A 464 -4.18 -29.22 9.83
N PRO A 465 -3.84 -27.92 9.81
CA PRO A 465 -2.83 -27.32 10.69
C PRO A 465 -3.33 -27.26 12.14
N CYS A 466 -3.37 -28.40 12.83
CA CYS A 466 -3.87 -28.50 14.19
C CYS A 466 -2.91 -27.92 15.23
N MET A 467 -1.60 -27.94 14.95
CA MET A 467 -0.57 -27.39 15.84
C MET A 467 0.45 -26.62 15.01
N CYS A 468 0.66 -25.35 15.34
CA CYS A 468 1.60 -24.46 14.67
C CYS A 468 2.67 -23.97 15.64
N GLY A 469 3.94 -24.14 15.29
CA GLY A 469 5.09 -23.75 16.10
C GLY A 469 6.35 -24.56 15.77
N GLU A 470 7.46 -24.24 16.46
CA GLU A 470 8.74 -24.95 16.28
C GLU A 470 8.80 -26.27 17.10
N PHE A 471 7.86 -27.18 16.79
CA PHE A 471 7.71 -28.52 17.38
C PHE A 471 6.96 -29.48 16.43
N GLY A 472 7.08 -30.79 16.65
CA GLY A 472 6.27 -31.81 15.97
C GLY A 472 4.98 -32.16 16.73
N TRP A 473 4.07 -32.87 16.06
CA TRP A 473 2.77 -33.26 16.66
C TRP A 473 2.89 -34.26 17.81
N ASN A 474 3.88 -35.16 17.77
CA ASN A 474 4.01 -36.30 18.69
C ASN A 474 5.45 -36.50 19.21
N ASP A 475 6.34 -35.51 19.06
CA ASP A 475 7.74 -35.64 19.46
C ASP A 475 8.03 -35.19 20.91
N GLY A 476 7.03 -34.64 21.60
CA GLY A 476 7.14 -34.15 22.97
C GLY A 476 7.90 -32.83 23.11
N THR A 477 8.15 -32.12 22.00
CA THR A 477 8.89 -30.84 22.00
C THR A 477 7.99 -29.60 22.10
N TRP A 478 6.67 -29.81 22.18
CA TRP A 478 5.68 -28.74 22.38
C TRP A 478 5.91 -27.98 23.69
N SER A 479 5.82 -26.66 23.62
CA SER A 479 5.75 -25.77 24.77
C SER A 479 4.93 -24.53 24.43
N ILE A 480 4.28 -23.93 25.42
CA ILE A 480 3.43 -22.76 25.21
C ILE A 480 4.17 -21.57 24.58
N GLN A 481 5.48 -21.41 24.86
CA GLN A 481 6.30 -20.33 24.29
C GLN A 481 6.58 -20.51 22.80
N LYS A 482 6.50 -21.75 22.30
CA LYS A 482 6.70 -22.09 20.88
C LYS A 482 5.38 -22.20 20.12
N ASP A 483 4.25 -22.20 20.82
CA ASP A 483 2.93 -22.41 20.25
C ASP A 483 2.41 -21.12 19.62
N GLU A 484 2.27 -21.16 18.30
CA GLU A 484 1.77 -20.06 17.49
C GLU A 484 0.33 -20.32 17.00
N THR A 485 -0.27 -21.45 17.40
CA THR A 485 -1.56 -21.93 16.89
C THR A 485 -2.66 -20.91 17.15
N LYS A 486 -2.75 -20.32 18.36
CA LYS A 486 -3.76 -19.28 18.65
C LYS A 486 -3.72 -18.13 17.66
N LYS A 487 -2.51 -17.60 17.43
CA LYS A 487 -2.27 -16.49 16.50
C LYS A 487 -2.60 -16.91 15.06
N PHE A 488 -2.27 -18.14 14.69
CA PHE A 488 -2.62 -18.71 13.39
C PHE A 488 -4.15 -18.80 13.21
N LEU A 489 -4.89 -19.30 14.20
CA LEU A 489 -6.35 -19.42 14.16
C LEU A 489 -7.04 -18.05 14.03
N GLU A 490 -6.54 -17.05 14.75
CA GLU A 490 -7.01 -15.67 14.68
C GLU A 490 -6.87 -15.11 13.26
N PHE A 491 -5.68 -15.18 12.67
CA PHE A 491 -5.45 -14.57 11.35
C PHE A 491 -6.03 -15.38 10.18
N SER A 492 -6.16 -16.70 10.32
CA SER A 492 -6.80 -17.57 9.31
C SER A 492 -8.30 -17.62 9.44
N SER A 493 -8.87 -17.07 10.51
CA SER A 493 -10.30 -17.22 10.84
C SER A 493 -10.73 -18.69 11.06
N PHE A 494 -9.78 -19.60 11.24
CA PHE A 494 -10.06 -20.99 11.62
C PHE A 494 -10.63 -21.11 13.03
N MET A 495 -10.51 -20.07 13.86
CA MET A 495 -11.19 -20.02 15.16
C MET A 495 -12.73 -20.09 15.06
N PHE A 496 -13.30 -19.89 13.87
CA PHE A 496 -14.72 -20.02 13.58
C PHE A 496 -15.10 -21.35 12.91
N SER A 497 -14.14 -22.24 12.65
CA SER A 497 -14.35 -23.48 11.89
C SER A 497 -14.64 -24.65 12.82
N GLU A 498 -15.90 -25.10 12.87
CA GLU A 498 -16.29 -26.32 13.59
C GLU A 498 -15.63 -27.55 12.97
N ASP A 499 -15.60 -27.63 11.64
CA ASP A 499 -14.95 -28.69 10.88
C ASP A 499 -13.44 -28.82 11.20
N TRP A 500 -12.73 -27.70 11.33
CA TRP A 500 -11.33 -27.72 11.72
C TRP A 500 -11.16 -28.28 13.14
N GLU A 501 -12.00 -27.82 14.07
CA GLU A 501 -11.97 -28.27 15.47
C GLU A 501 -12.22 -29.78 15.54
N ASP A 502 -13.35 -30.25 14.99
CA ASP A 502 -13.76 -31.67 15.02
C ASP A 502 -12.72 -32.54 14.32
N TYR A 503 -12.15 -32.09 13.20
CA TYR A 503 -11.12 -32.87 12.53
C TYR A 503 -9.86 -32.99 13.40
N CYS A 504 -9.43 -31.91 14.05
CA CYS A 504 -8.27 -31.95 14.93
C CYS A 504 -8.53 -32.80 16.17
N SER A 505 -9.68 -32.64 16.83
CA SER A 505 -10.05 -33.35 18.06
C SER A 505 -10.40 -34.83 17.79
N SER A 506 -11.30 -35.10 16.85
CA SER A 506 -11.84 -36.43 16.57
C SER A 506 -10.99 -37.27 15.63
N HIS A 507 -10.43 -36.68 14.56
CA HIS A 507 -9.75 -37.44 13.50
C HIS A 507 -8.23 -37.54 13.70
N ASN A 508 -7.59 -36.42 14.08
CA ASN A 508 -6.17 -36.41 14.43
C ASN A 508 -5.91 -36.75 15.91
N HIS A 509 -6.98 -36.95 16.69
CA HIS A 509 -6.93 -37.28 18.12
C HIS A 509 -6.02 -36.33 18.92
N CYS A 510 -6.09 -35.04 18.60
CA CYS A 510 -5.33 -34.02 19.28
C CYS A 510 -5.80 -33.85 20.72
N LYS A 511 -4.85 -33.82 21.64
CA LYS A 511 -5.08 -33.69 23.08
C LYS A 511 -4.76 -32.28 23.53
N GLY A 512 -5.74 -31.66 24.18
CA GLY A 512 -5.66 -30.32 24.74
C GLY A 512 -4.72 -30.16 25.94
N GLN A 513 -4.32 -28.91 26.17
CA GLN A 513 -3.77 -28.41 27.41
C GLN A 513 -4.86 -27.62 28.16
N ASN A 514 -5.71 -28.37 28.88
CA ASN A 514 -7.00 -27.90 29.43
C ASN A 514 -6.90 -26.78 30.49
N ASP A 515 -5.70 -26.46 30.98
CA ASP A 515 -5.41 -25.35 31.89
C ASP A 515 -5.33 -23.98 31.20
N ILE A 516 -5.39 -23.95 29.86
CA ILE A 516 -5.38 -22.72 29.07
C ILE A 516 -6.73 -22.61 28.35
N ASP A 517 -7.45 -21.52 28.59
CA ASP A 517 -8.73 -21.23 27.93
C ASP A 517 -8.53 -20.21 26.79
N TRP A 518 -8.70 -20.66 25.55
CA TRP A 518 -8.72 -19.80 24.36
C TRP A 518 -10.11 -19.31 24.00
N HIS A 519 -11.17 -20.01 24.43
CA HIS A 519 -12.53 -19.72 23.99
C HIS A 519 -12.95 -18.32 24.43
N SER A 520 -12.73 -17.99 25.71
CA SER A 520 -13.03 -16.64 26.25
C SER A 520 -12.20 -15.53 25.60
N ASP A 521 -10.98 -15.84 25.16
CA ASP A 521 -10.15 -14.88 24.42
C ASP A 521 -10.66 -14.67 22.99
N PHE A 522 -11.08 -15.72 22.30
CA PHE A 522 -11.66 -15.63 20.96
C PHE A 522 -13.00 -14.90 20.98
N GLU A 523 -13.89 -15.21 21.92
CA GLU A 523 -15.16 -14.48 22.09
C GLU A 523 -14.96 -12.99 22.34
N ARG A 524 -13.89 -12.60 23.03
CA ARG A 524 -13.55 -11.18 23.23
C ARG A 524 -13.05 -10.49 21.95
N MET A 525 -12.49 -11.25 21.02
CA MET A 525 -11.99 -10.74 19.73
C MET A 525 -13.07 -10.77 18.64
N ARG A 526 -14.11 -11.59 18.83
CA ARG A 526 -15.27 -11.69 17.95
C ARG A 526 -15.98 -10.35 17.83
N LYS A 527 -16.29 -9.96 16.59
CA LYS A 527 -17.04 -8.75 16.26
C LYS A 527 -18.52 -9.08 16.11
N GLU A 528 -19.35 -8.05 16.18
CA GLU A 528 -20.78 -8.21 15.90
C GLU A 528 -20.97 -8.71 14.46
N GLY A 529 -21.66 -9.85 14.31
CA GLY A 529 -21.89 -10.52 13.03
C GLY A 529 -20.90 -11.64 12.68
N ASP A 530 -19.80 -11.79 13.43
CA ASP A 530 -18.90 -12.94 13.25
C ASP A 530 -19.58 -14.25 13.72
N PRO A 531 -19.27 -15.40 13.08
CA PRO A 531 -19.77 -16.71 13.52
C PRO A 531 -19.40 -17.03 14.97
N GLU A 532 -20.20 -17.88 15.63
CA GLU A 532 -19.89 -18.32 16.99
C GLU A 532 -18.59 -19.14 17.04
N ILE A 533 -17.84 -19.04 18.13
CA ILE A 533 -16.65 -19.88 18.34
C ILE A 533 -17.13 -21.29 18.68
N PRO A 534 -16.64 -22.36 18.01
CA PRO A 534 -17.01 -23.73 18.33
C PRO A 534 -16.85 -24.02 19.82
N GLU A 535 -17.85 -24.63 20.44
CA GLU A 535 -17.86 -24.85 21.90
C GLU A 535 -16.65 -25.65 22.35
N ASP A 536 -16.20 -26.62 21.56
CA ASP A 536 -15.08 -27.51 21.88
C ASP A 536 -13.70 -26.89 21.65
N LEU A 537 -13.61 -25.75 20.97
CA LEU A 537 -12.37 -24.98 20.80
C LEU A 537 -12.00 -24.23 22.09
N LYS A 538 -11.50 -24.96 23.09
CA LYS A 538 -11.20 -24.41 24.42
C LYS A 538 -9.72 -24.20 24.69
N HIS A 539 -8.81 -24.95 24.07
CA HIS A 539 -7.42 -25.02 24.54
C HIS A 539 -6.41 -25.30 23.41
N PRO A 540 -5.12 -24.96 23.59
CA PRO A 540 -4.07 -25.45 22.71
C PRO A 540 -4.00 -26.96 22.68
N PHE A 541 -3.73 -27.53 21.52
CA PHE A 541 -3.33 -28.92 21.42
C PHE A 541 -1.84 -29.05 21.76
N LYS A 542 -1.52 -29.88 22.76
CA LYS A 542 -0.12 -30.16 23.12
C LYS A 542 0.46 -31.37 22.42
N LYS A 543 -0.40 -32.16 21.80
CA LYS A 543 -0.06 -33.44 21.20
C LYS A 543 -1.15 -33.88 20.24
N CYS A 544 -0.80 -34.30 19.04
CA CYS A 544 -1.70 -35.03 18.14
C CYS A 544 -1.18 -36.45 17.91
N LYS A 545 -2.04 -37.33 17.39
CA LYS A 545 -1.59 -38.61 16.85
C LYS A 545 -0.79 -38.36 15.56
N GLU A 546 -0.07 -39.37 15.09
CA GLU A 546 0.58 -39.32 13.78
C GLU A 546 -0.40 -38.91 12.70
N SER A 547 0.07 -38.04 11.79
CA SER A 547 -0.70 -37.59 10.64
C SER A 547 -1.14 -38.76 9.77
N LYS A 548 -2.22 -38.57 9.02
CA LYS A 548 -2.55 -39.51 7.95
C LYS A 548 -1.40 -39.57 6.97
N LYS A 549 -1.16 -40.75 6.40
CA LYS A 549 -0.16 -40.93 5.34
C LYS A 549 -0.45 -39.92 4.23
N HIS A 550 0.54 -39.10 3.93
CA HIS A 550 0.48 -38.10 2.88
C HIS A 550 0.01 -38.69 1.55
N SER A 551 -0.89 -37.97 0.88
CA SER A 551 -1.33 -38.25 -0.47
C SER A 551 -1.58 -36.92 -1.20
N ILE A 552 -1.47 -36.94 -2.52
CA ILE A 552 -1.64 -35.73 -3.33
C ILE A 552 -3.11 -35.29 -3.39
N GLY A 553 -4.04 -36.25 -3.28
CA GLY A 553 -5.48 -36.01 -3.48
C GLY A 553 -5.82 -35.83 -4.96
N ASP A 554 -6.80 -34.99 -5.24
CA ASP A 554 -7.33 -34.68 -6.57
C ASP A 554 -7.10 -33.19 -6.91
N PRO A 555 -5.84 -32.72 -7.06
CA PRO A 555 -5.56 -31.32 -7.33
C PRO A 555 -6.21 -30.83 -8.62
N ASP A 556 -6.57 -31.72 -9.56
CA ASP A 556 -7.26 -31.32 -10.80
C ASP A 556 -8.69 -30.79 -10.56
N LYS A 557 -9.30 -31.07 -9.41
CA LYS A 557 -10.62 -30.51 -9.04
C LYS A 557 -10.57 -29.00 -8.79
N ASP A 558 -9.40 -28.42 -8.54
CA ASP A 558 -9.23 -26.96 -8.54
C ASP A 558 -9.52 -26.34 -9.95
N PHE A 559 -9.60 -27.13 -11.04
CA PHE A 559 -9.91 -26.68 -12.42
C PHE A 559 -11.32 -27.00 -12.87
N ASP A 560 -12.04 -27.87 -12.16
CA ASP A 560 -13.31 -28.32 -12.69
C ASP A 560 -14.31 -27.16 -12.66
N ASN A 561 -14.69 -26.70 -13.84
CA ASN A 561 -15.71 -25.65 -14.01
C ASN A 561 -17.01 -26.01 -13.31
N LYS A 562 -17.29 -27.30 -13.06
CA LYS A 562 -18.45 -27.73 -12.28
C LYS A 562 -18.30 -27.43 -10.79
N THR A 563 -17.12 -27.68 -10.21
CA THR A 563 -16.81 -27.29 -8.83
C THR A 563 -16.91 -25.78 -8.68
N ARG A 564 -16.41 -25.04 -9.67
CA ARG A 564 -16.51 -23.58 -9.71
C ARG A 564 -17.96 -23.10 -9.84
N ALA A 565 -18.76 -23.73 -10.70
CA ALA A 565 -20.17 -23.39 -10.86
C ALA A 565 -21.01 -23.75 -9.62
N ALA A 566 -20.67 -24.81 -8.89
CA ALA A 566 -21.33 -25.15 -7.62
C ALA A 566 -21.06 -24.09 -6.54
N VAL A 567 -19.80 -23.65 -6.41
CA VAL A 567 -19.45 -22.52 -5.53
C VAL A 567 -20.15 -21.23 -5.98
N GLU A 568 -20.25 -20.97 -7.29
CA GLU A 568 -20.96 -19.80 -7.83
C GLU A 568 -22.49 -19.88 -7.65
N GLN A 569 -23.08 -21.08 -7.67
CA GLN A 569 -24.52 -21.30 -7.54
C GLN A 569 -24.99 -21.23 -6.08
N ASP A 570 -24.23 -21.79 -5.13
CA ASP A 570 -24.56 -21.70 -3.69
C ASP A 570 -24.53 -20.25 -3.17
N MET A 571 -23.72 -19.39 -3.77
CA MET A 571 -23.74 -17.95 -3.50
C MET A 571 -24.97 -17.22 -4.08
N GLY A 572 -25.66 -17.81 -5.07
CA GLY A 572 -26.75 -17.18 -5.82
C GLY A 572 -28.17 -17.53 -5.35
N ASP A 573 -28.34 -18.68 -4.68
CA ASP A 573 -29.68 -19.20 -4.33
C ASP A 573 -30.24 -18.68 -2.98
N GLU A 574 -29.49 -17.85 -2.24
CA GLU A 574 -30.03 -17.10 -1.09
C GLU A 574 -30.81 -15.83 -1.51
N LYS A 575 -32.05 -16.06 -1.96
CA LYS A 575 -33.24 -15.18 -1.93
C LYS A 575 -33.26 -13.93 -2.85
N GLY A 576 -33.88 -14.10 -4.02
CA GLY A 576 -35.20 -13.50 -4.27
C GLY A 576 -35.34 -11.98 -4.42
N VAL A 577 -34.35 -11.25 -4.91
CA VAL A 577 -34.56 -9.86 -5.39
C VAL A 577 -35.01 -9.88 -6.84
N LYS A 578 -36.31 -9.65 -7.05
CA LYS A 578 -36.90 -9.45 -8.38
C LYS A 578 -36.38 -8.13 -8.96
N LEU A 579 -35.52 -8.21 -9.97
CA LEU A 579 -35.08 -7.09 -10.80
C LEU A 579 -36.31 -6.37 -11.40
N ILE A 580 -36.47 -5.08 -11.09
CA ILE A 580 -37.28 -4.11 -11.86
C ILE A 580 -36.31 -3.29 -12.70
#